data_AF-A0A9E3GWS9-F1
#
_entry.id   AF-A0A9E3GWS9-F1
#
_cell.length_a   1.000
_cell.length_b   1.000
_cell.length_c   1.000
_cell.angle_alpha   90.00
_cell.angle_beta   90.00
_cell.angle_gamma   90.00
#
_symmetry.space_group_name_H-M   'P 1'
#
loop_
_entity.id
_entity.type
_entity.pdbx_description
1 polymer ?
#
loop_
_entity_poly.entity_id
_entity_poly.type
_entity_poly.pdbx_seq_one_letter_code
_entity_poly.pdbx_strand_id
1 'polypeptide(L)' 'MAAPFPPGRITRGRASLIGGLATGACVLALWLAAAASLGIGGAGADATGVVVAGAVAVWVRLADL' A
#
# COMPACT_ATOMS: atom_id res chain seq x y z
N MET A 1 30.21 -6.75 26.23
CA MET A 1 29.08 -7.27 25.44
C MET A 1 27.94 -6.28 25.53
N ALA A 2 27.61 -5.58 24.44
CA ALA A 2 26.44 -4.72 24.40
C ALA A 2 25.18 -5.60 24.37
N ALA A 3 24.23 -5.37 25.28
CA ALA A 3 22.97 -6.11 25.29
C ALA A 3 22.21 -5.84 23.98
N PRO A 4 21.61 -6.86 23.35
CA PRO A 4 20.77 -6.65 22.16
C PRO A 4 19.63 -5.71 22.53
N PHE A 5 19.43 -4.66 21.71
CA PHE A 5 18.31 -3.73 21.87
C PHE A 5 17.01 -4.55 21.96
N PRO A 6 16.13 -4.26 22.94
CA PRO A 6 14.86 -4.96 23.02
C PRO A 6 14.13 -4.75 21.68
N PRO A 7 13.73 -5.81 20.97
CA PRO A 7 12.98 -5.64 19.74
C PRO A 7 11.73 -4.86 20.12
N GLY A 8 11.62 -3.63 19.62
CA GLY A 8 10.43 -2.82 19.82
C GLY A 8 9.24 -3.70 19.42
N ARG A 9 8.29 -3.93 20.34
CA ARG A 9 7.14 -4.79 20.09
C ARG A 9 6.33 -4.19 18.94
N ILE A 10 6.64 -4.60 17.71
CA ILE A 10 5.78 -4.35 16.57
C ILE A 10 4.57 -5.23 16.80
N THR A 11 3.48 -4.63 17.24
CA THR A 11 2.20 -5.34 17.36
C THR A 11 1.80 -5.79 15.96
N ARG A 12 1.29 -7.02 15.81
CA ARG A 12 0.85 -7.56 14.50
C ARG A 12 0.01 -6.56 13.70
N GLY A 13 -0.88 -5.84 14.40
CA GLY A 13 -1.72 -4.80 13.80
C GLY A 13 -0.96 -3.63 13.16
N ARG A 14 0.22 -3.25 13.68
CA ARG A 14 1.10 -2.20 13.10
C ARG A 14 1.91 -2.73 11.91
N ALA A 15 2.41 -3.96 11.97
CA ALA A 15 3.10 -4.59 10.84
C ALA A 15 2.17 -4.70 9.62
N SER A 16 0.94 -5.16 9.85
CA SER A 16 -0.11 -5.27 8.83
C SER A 16 -0.52 -3.92 8.23
N LEU A 17 -0.53 -2.83 9.01
CA LEU A 17 -0.79 -1.47 8.48
C LEU A 17 0.27 -1.05 7.46
N ILE A 18 1.54 -1.28 7.81
CA ILE A 18 2.67 -0.88 6.96
C ILE A 18 2.67 -1.71 5.67
N GLY A 19 2.41 -3.02 5.77
CA GLY A 19 2.27 -3.90 4.61
C GLY A 19 1.16 -3.44 3.66
N GLY A 20 -0.05 -3.20 4.18
CA GLY A 20 -1.17 -2.72 3.38
C GLY A 20 -0.91 -1.38 2.69
N LEU A 21 -0.31 -0.41 3.40
CA LEU A 21 0.04 0.90 2.84
C LEU A 21 1.12 0.79 1.76
N ALA A 22 2.16 -0.01 1.99
CA ALA A 22 3.22 -0.22 1.01
C ALA A 22 2.68 -0.87 -0.28
N THR A 23 1.86 -1.92 -0.15
CA THR A 23 1.22 -2.56 -1.30
C THR A 23 0.27 -1.61 -2.03
N GLY A 24 -0.55 -0.85 -1.30
CA GLY A 24 -1.45 0.15 -1.89
C GLY A 24 -0.69 1.21 -2.68
N ALA A 25 0.40 1.74 -2.13
CA ALA A 25 1.24 2.72 -2.82
C ALA A 25 1.88 2.15 -4.10
N CYS A 26 2.37 0.90 -4.07
CA CYS A 26 2.89 0.22 -5.26
C CYS A 26 1.82 0.04 -6.35
N VAL A 27 0.61 -0.36 -5.97
CA VAL A 27 -0.51 -0.52 -6.92
C VAL A 27 -0.88 0.82 -7.55
N LEU A 28 -0.94 1.90 -6.76
CA LEU A 28 -1.23 3.23 -7.29
C LEU A 28 -0.13 3.71 -8.25
N ALA A 29 1.14 3.49 -7.90
CA ALA A 29 2.26 3.85 -8.77
C ALA A 29 2.21 3.09 -10.11
N LEU A 30 1.93 1.79 -10.07
CA LEU A 30 1.73 0.97 -11.26
C LEU A 30 0.54 1.44 -12.10
N TRP A 31 -0.57 1.80 -11.45
CA TRP A 31 -1.75 2.32 -12.13
C TRP A 31 -1.45 3.61 -12.89
N LEU A 32 -0.81 4.59 -12.22
CA LEU A 32 -0.45 5.87 -12.84
C LEU A 32 0.56 5.67 -13.98
N ALA A 33 1.54 4.78 -13.81
CA ALA A 33 2.49 4.45 -14.87
C ALA A 33 1.81 3.82 -16.10
N ALA A 34 0.84 2.92 -15.87
CA ALA A 34 0.05 2.31 -16.95
C ALA A 34 -0.90 3.31 -17.62
N ALA A 35 -1.57 4.17 -16.84
CA ALA A 35 -2.45 5.21 -17.38
C ALA A 35 -1.66 6.20 -18.25
N ALA A 36 -0.47 6.61 -17.77
CA ALA A 36 0.43 7.47 -18.53
C ALA A 36 0.92 6.83 -19.83
N SER A 37 1.27 5.54 -19.83
CA SER A 37 1.73 4.84 -21.05
C SER A 37 0.62 4.63 -22.08
N LEU A 38 -0.65 4.60 -21.63
CA LEU A 38 -1.83 4.52 -22.50
C LEU A 38 -2.34 5.90 -22.96
N GLY A 39 -1.71 6.99 -22.50
CA GLY A 39 -2.19 8.36 -22.77
C GLY A 39 -3.53 8.69 -22.11
N ILE A 40 -3.96 7.87 -21.15
CA ILE A 40 -5.20 8.06 -20.40
C ILE A 40 -4.87 8.96 -19.21
N GLY A 41 -5.23 10.24 -19.34
CA GLY A 41 -5.09 11.23 -18.27
C GLY A 41 -6.43 11.80 -17.83
N GLY A 42 -6.47 12.32 -16.61
CA GLY A 42 -7.62 13.07 -16.10
C GLY A 42 -8.17 12.51 -14.79
N ALA A 43 -8.95 13.35 -14.09
CA ALA A 43 -9.43 13.10 -12.74
C ALA A 43 -10.17 11.76 -12.56
N GLY A 44 -10.82 11.25 -13.61
CA GLY A 44 -11.47 9.94 -13.59
C GLY A 44 -10.48 8.76 -13.50
N ALA A 45 -9.38 8.80 -14.25
CA ALA A 45 -8.35 7.76 -14.23
C ALA A 45 -7.60 7.75 -12.89
N ASP A 46 -7.31 8.94 -12.35
CA ASP A 46 -6.63 9.11 -11.07
C ASP A 46 -7.52 8.63 -9.91
N ALA A 47 -8.81 9.01 -9.90
CA ALA A 47 -9.76 8.59 -8.88
C ALA A 47 -9.94 7.06 -8.90
N THR A 48 -10.01 6.45 -10.08
CA THR A 48 -10.12 4.98 -10.20
C THR A 48 -8.88 4.28 -9.63
N GLY A 49 -7.69 4.81 -9.93
CA GLY A 49 -6.43 4.29 -9.40
C GLY A 49 -6.37 4.38 -7.87
N VAL A 50 -6.80 5.50 -7.28
CA VAL A 50 -6.84 5.69 -5.82
C VAL A 50 -7.83 4.71 -5.16
N VAL A 51 -9.00 4.51 -5.76
CA VAL A 51 -10.00 3.56 -5.25
C VAL A 51 -9.47 2.13 -5.29
N VAL A 52 -8.88 1.71 -6.41
CA VAL A 52 -8.30 0.36 -6.56
C VAL A 52 -7.15 0.16 -5.57
N ALA A 53 -6.22 1.12 -5.47
CA ALA A 53 -5.10 1.05 -4.55
C ALA A 53 -5.55 1.00 -3.07
N GLY A 54 -6.56 1.80 -2.70
CA GLY A 54 -7.16 1.78 -1.37
C GLY A 54 -7.83 0.44 -1.06
N ALA A 55 -8.60 -0.11 -2.01
CA ALA A 55 -9.24 -1.42 -1.87
C ALA A 55 -8.20 -2.54 -1.65
N VAL A 56 -7.10 -2.53 -2.41
CA VAL A 56 -6.01 -3.50 -2.22
C VAL A 56 -5.33 -3.32 -0.86
N ALA A 57 -5.05 -2.09 -0.43
CA ALA A 57 -4.45 -1.83 0.88
C ALA A 57 -5.33 -2.36 2.03
N VAL A 58 -6.65 -2.15 1.94
CA VAL A 58 -7.62 -2.67 2.91
C VAL A 58 -7.68 -4.20 2.86
N TRP A 59 -7.68 -4.79 1.66
CA TRP A 59 -7.74 -6.24 1.50
C TRP A 59 -6.50 -6.94 2.08
N VAL A 60 -5.29 -6.43 1.78
CA VAL A 60 -4.04 -6.95 2.37
C VAL A 60 -4.08 -6.83 3.89
N ARG A 61 -4.57 -5.70 4.41
CA ARG A 61 -4.74 -5.52 5.85
C ARG A 61 -5.67 -6.56 6.46
N LEU A 62 -6.79 -6.87 5.82
CA LEU A 62 -7.73 -7.89 6.29
C LEU A 62 -7.13 -9.31 6.19
N ALA A 63 -6.31 -9.59 5.18
CA ALA A 63 -5.64 -10.88 5.01
C ALA A 63 -4.53 -11.14 6.05
N ASP A 64 -3.88 -10.07 6.54
CA ASP A 64 -2.80 -10.14 7.52
C ASP A 64 -3.25 -10.13 8.99
N LEU A 65 -4.53 -9.82 9.27
CA LEU A 65 -5.12 -9.80 10.61
C LEU A 65 -5.53 -11.21 11.06
#